data_AF-A0AAJ0A5Q7-F1
#
_entry.id   AF-A0AAJ0A5Q7-F1
#
_cell.length_a   1.000
_cell.length_b   1.000
_cell.length_c   1.000
_cell.angle_alpha   90.00
_cell.angle_beta   90.00
_cell.angle_gamma   90.00
#
_symmetry.space_group_name_H-M   'P 1'
#
loop_
_entity.id
_entity.type
_entity.pdbx_description
1 polymer ?
#
loop_
_entity_poly.entity_id
_entity_poly.type
_entity_poly.pdbx_seq_one_letter_code
_entity_poly.pdbx_strand_id
1 'polypeptide(L)'
;MANFGDFQASLVSNRNEFSLALVNVNLDISLVRCNPAAEFQRVGSALTARRKREAGDGILHKTACRLGFLFNDILPDTPELLKAFGTRASEILDSPNINPQGTTDDGPFKDFIGADGTCIWAAATSTSASIGAYLLPCILARAWDAKTATSIWVELTRDRKAQVQTLIDIGKLVNPHTDASARAWLRRADRSMDLKWNQFTLIMNNVRTPFIDTGTMYEKSLLNNKPQQADNRIVLFAISSWHLYPNLLVFQENANNVVFGDNLFQDSAVLSLCLEYRVDHKGAFNRWSLALSHLRYYGSPVKVKGEESLDQRISAKQVWLLVLGATLHQWRVASSNVDDSIIWFEYFGNLLLIGPKRLKISKV
;
A
#
# COMPACT_ATOMS: atom_id res chain seq x y z
N MET A 1 -45.49 -2.24 -51.17
CA MET A 1 -44.04 -2.22 -51.46
C MET A 1 -43.35 -1.43 -50.36
N ALA A 2 -42.24 -1.98 -49.84
CA ALA A 2 -41.32 -1.45 -48.83
C ALA A 2 -41.85 -1.30 -47.38
N ASN A 3 -41.77 -2.42 -46.65
CA ASN A 3 -41.65 -2.48 -45.19
C ASN A 3 -40.32 -1.82 -44.77
N PHE A 4 -40.38 -0.83 -43.87
CA PHE A 4 -39.22 -0.43 -43.06
C PHE A 4 -39.22 -1.31 -41.81
N GLY A 5 -38.27 -2.25 -41.77
CA GLY A 5 -38.14 -3.22 -40.69
C GLY A 5 -37.66 -2.58 -39.39
N ASP A 6 -38.29 -3.00 -38.30
CA ASP A 6 -37.85 -2.79 -36.93
C ASP A 6 -36.43 -3.34 -36.72
N PHE A 7 -35.47 -2.45 -36.49
CA PHE A 7 -34.18 -2.81 -35.90
C PHE A 7 -34.28 -2.59 -34.39
N GLN A 8 -34.83 -3.59 -33.69
CA GLN A 8 -34.71 -3.75 -32.25
C GLN A 8 -33.24 -4.01 -31.90
N ALA A 9 -32.44 -2.95 -31.80
CA ALA A 9 -31.17 -2.99 -31.11
C ALA A 9 -31.47 -3.04 -29.61
N SER A 10 -31.48 -4.25 -29.06
CA SER A 10 -31.37 -4.47 -27.63
C SER A 10 -30.09 -3.79 -27.14
N LEU A 11 -30.24 -2.60 -26.57
CA LEU A 11 -29.23 -1.98 -25.73
C LEU A 11 -29.12 -2.83 -24.46
N VAL A 12 -28.43 -3.96 -24.59
CA VAL A 12 -27.83 -4.65 -23.44
C VAL A 12 -26.80 -3.67 -22.90
N SER A 13 -27.23 -2.81 -21.98
CA SER A 13 -26.31 -2.14 -21.09
C SER A 13 -25.65 -3.25 -20.30
N ASN A 14 -24.46 -3.69 -20.74
CA ASN A 14 -23.51 -4.40 -19.90
C ASN A 14 -23.10 -3.41 -18.80
N ARG A 15 -23.98 -3.29 -17.79
CA ARG A 15 -23.69 -2.63 -16.53
C ARG A 15 -22.56 -3.44 -15.92
N ASN A 16 -21.35 -2.88 -16.01
CA ASN A 16 -20.14 -3.44 -15.42
C ASN A 16 -20.41 -3.80 -13.95
N GLU A 17 -20.62 -5.08 -13.69
CA GLU A 17 -20.76 -5.65 -12.33
C GLU A 17 -19.50 -5.39 -11.48
N PHE A 18 -18.37 -5.05 -12.12
CA PHE A 18 -17.12 -4.68 -11.46
C PHE A 18 -17.09 -3.24 -10.91
N SER A 19 -17.95 -2.34 -11.38
CA SER A 19 -18.07 -1.00 -10.78
C SER A 19 -18.67 -1.09 -9.38
N LEU A 20 -19.54 -2.08 -9.14
CA LEU A 20 -20.03 -2.40 -7.80
C LEU A 20 -18.95 -3.02 -6.92
N ALA A 21 -18.01 -3.81 -7.47
CA ALA A 21 -16.95 -4.42 -6.68
C ALA A 21 -15.86 -3.43 -6.23
N LEU A 22 -15.56 -2.40 -7.03
CA LEU A 22 -14.63 -1.33 -6.63
C LEU A 22 -15.28 -0.32 -5.67
N VAL A 23 -16.59 -0.08 -5.80
CA VAL A 23 -17.38 0.66 -4.79
C VAL A 23 -17.50 -0.13 -3.47
N ASN A 24 -17.38 -1.46 -3.54
CA ASN A 24 -17.47 -2.37 -2.40
C ASN A 24 -16.10 -2.93 -1.97
N VAL A 25 -15.00 -2.23 -2.28
CA VAL A 25 -13.85 -2.27 -1.39
C VAL A 25 -14.27 -1.56 -0.12
N ASN A 26 -14.99 -2.30 0.73
CA ASN A 26 -15.24 -1.98 2.12
C ASN A 26 -13.89 -2.14 2.84
N LEU A 27 -12.88 -1.35 2.44
CA LEU A 27 -11.74 -1.05 3.29
C LEU A 27 -12.39 -0.58 4.58
N ASP A 28 -12.27 -1.39 5.63
CA ASP A 28 -12.87 -1.07 6.91
C ASP A 28 -11.97 -0.02 7.59
N ILE A 29 -11.93 1.15 6.96
CA ILE A 29 -11.28 2.38 7.41
C ILE A 29 -11.82 2.78 8.80
N SER A 30 -12.97 2.23 9.18
CA SER A 30 -13.53 2.36 10.52
C SER A 30 -12.73 1.67 11.63
N LEU A 31 -11.70 0.88 11.29
CA LEU A 31 -10.76 0.28 12.24
C LEU A 31 -9.55 1.19 12.57
N VAL A 32 -9.41 2.33 11.90
CA VAL A 32 -8.30 3.26 12.17
C VAL A 32 -8.57 3.99 13.48
N ARG A 33 -7.83 3.61 14.52
CA ARG A 33 -7.88 4.24 15.84
C ARG A 33 -6.53 4.87 16.15
N CYS A 34 -6.54 6.18 16.38
CA CYS A 34 -5.36 6.92 16.78
C CYS A 34 -5.45 7.33 18.25
N ASN A 35 -4.29 7.54 18.86
CA ASN A 35 -4.24 8.20 20.15
C ASN A 35 -4.63 9.67 19.94
N PRO A 36 -5.65 10.18 20.68
CA PRO A 36 -6.09 11.55 20.53
C PRO A 36 -5.02 12.51 21.05
N ALA A 37 -4.93 13.68 20.43
CA ALA A 37 -4.03 14.75 20.84
C ALA A 37 -4.34 15.21 22.28
N ALA A 38 -3.34 15.76 22.97
CA ALA A 38 -3.40 16.08 24.39
C ALA A 38 -4.59 17.00 24.73
N GLU A 39 -4.87 17.97 23.87
CA GLU A 39 -5.96 18.93 24.00
C GLU A 39 -7.36 18.29 24.01
N PHE A 40 -7.55 17.07 23.51
CA PHE A 40 -8.84 16.36 23.51
C PHE A 40 -8.97 15.36 24.66
N GLN A 41 -7.92 15.10 25.44
CA GLN A 41 -7.96 14.07 26.49
C GLN A 41 -9.03 14.32 27.56
N ARG A 42 -9.28 15.59 27.89
CA ARG A 42 -10.33 15.95 28.84
C ARG A 42 -11.72 15.71 28.28
N VAL A 43 -11.95 15.96 26.99
CA VAL A 43 -13.19 15.57 26.29
C VAL A 43 -13.51 14.09 26.55
N GLY A 44 -12.55 13.19 26.32
CA GLY A 44 -12.74 11.76 26.53
C GLY A 44 -12.85 11.33 27.99
N SER A 45 -12.42 12.16 28.93
CA SER A 45 -12.52 11.92 30.38
C SER A 45 -13.85 12.40 30.95
N ALA A 46 -14.42 13.44 30.35
CA ALA A 46 -15.70 14.04 30.73
C ALA A 46 -16.93 13.25 30.22
N LEU A 47 -16.74 12.35 29.26
CA LEU A 47 -17.80 11.50 28.71
C LEU A 47 -18.16 10.33 29.63
N THR A 48 -19.45 9.99 29.66
CA THR A 48 -19.95 8.76 30.30
C THR A 48 -19.36 7.52 29.63
N ALA A 49 -19.26 6.41 30.37
CA ALA A 49 -18.71 5.16 29.85
C ALA A 49 -19.43 4.68 28.58
N ARG A 50 -20.73 4.92 28.49
CA ARG A 50 -21.55 4.64 27.31
C ARG A 50 -21.14 5.50 26.11
N ARG A 51 -21.14 6.83 26.24
CA ARG A 51 -20.74 7.76 25.17
C ARG A 51 -19.32 7.48 24.69
N LYS A 52 -18.40 7.18 25.61
CA LYS A 52 -17.02 6.83 25.27
C LYS A 52 -16.93 5.54 24.44
N ARG A 53 -17.77 4.54 24.72
CA ARG A 53 -17.89 3.31 23.91
C ARG A 53 -18.49 3.59 22.53
N GLU A 54 -19.58 4.37 22.47
CA GLU A 54 -20.22 4.76 21.21
C GLU A 54 -19.28 5.57 20.29
N ALA A 55 -18.44 6.42 20.88
CA ALA A 55 -17.42 7.19 20.17
C ALA A 55 -16.19 6.38 19.74
N GLY A 56 -15.92 5.23 20.38
CA GLY A 56 -14.77 4.38 20.06
C GLY A 56 -15.09 3.24 19.09
N ASP A 57 -16.24 2.58 19.29
CA ASP A 57 -16.58 1.35 18.56
C ASP A 57 -17.95 1.45 17.84
N GLY A 58 -18.65 2.58 18.00
CA GLY A 58 -19.98 2.80 17.45
C GLY A 58 -20.00 3.47 16.09
N ILE A 59 -21.22 3.72 15.58
CA ILE A 59 -21.44 4.30 14.25
C ILE A 59 -20.81 5.68 14.08
N LEU A 60 -20.68 6.44 15.18
CA LEU A 60 -20.07 7.77 15.19
C LEU A 60 -18.58 7.72 14.89
N HIS A 61 -17.87 6.75 15.48
CA HIS A 61 -16.46 6.48 15.14
C HIS A 61 -16.31 6.15 13.65
N LYS A 62 -17.10 5.19 13.16
CA LYS A 62 -17.05 4.77 11.76
C LYS A 62 -17.32 5.93 10.81
N THR A 63 -18.26 6.79 11.17
CA THR A 63 -18.63 7.97 10.40
C THR A 63 -17.49 8.99 10.40
N ALA A 64 -16.91 9.28 11.56
CA ALA A 64 -15.79 10.19 11.70
C ALA A 64 -14.54 9.74 10.91
N CYS A 65 -14.20 8.44 10.95
CA CYS A 65 -13.14 7.88 10.12
C CYS A 65 -13.45 8.07 8.64
N ARG A 66 -14.63 7.65 8.17
CA ARG A 66 -15.01 7.77 6.75
C ARG A 66 -14.96 9.21 6.25
N LEU A 67 -15.46 10.16 7.05
CA LEU A 67 -15.42 11.58 6.71
C LEU A 67 -13.98 12.11 6.69
N GLY A 68 -13.16 11.75 7.68
CA GLY A 68 -11.75 12.13 7.72
C GLY A 68 -11.03 11.73 6.45
N PHE A 69 -11.19 10.48 6.00
CA PHE A 69 -10.60 10.01 4.75
C PHE A 69 -11.19 10.66 3.49
N LEU A 70 -12.51 10.87 3.45
CA LEU A 70 -13.20 11.45 2.29
C LEU A 70 -12.78 12.91 2.02
N PHE A 71 -12.45 13.66 3.07
CA PHE A 71 -12.12 15.08 3.01
C PHE A 71 -10.62 15.37 3.20
N ASN A 72 -9.79 14.35 3.50
CA ASN A 72 -8.38 14.52 3.89
C ASN A 72 -7.55 15.35 2.90
N ASP A 73 -7.82 15.23 1.61
CA ASP A 73 -7.06 15.86 0.54
C ASP A 73 -7.49 17.31 0.22
N ILE A 74 -8.66 17.74 0.70
CA ILE A 74 -9.17 19.11 0.48
C ILE A 74 -9.16 19.96 1.74
N LEU A 75 -9.03 19.34 2.92
CA LEU A 75 -8.92 20.08 4.17
C LEU A 75 -7.53 20.75 4.26
N PRO A 76 -7.47 22.05 4.58
CA PRO A 76 -6.20 22.71 4.81
C PRO A 76 -5.55 22.19 6.09
N ASP A 77 -4.22 22.09 6.08
CA ASP A 77 -3.46 21.75 7.28
C ASP A 77 -3.54 22.92 8.28
N THR A 78 -4.25 22.71 9.38
CA THR A 78 -4.62 23.77 10.35
C THR A 78 -4.40 23.33 11.80
N PRO A 79 -3.17 22.88 12.17
CA PRO A 79 -2.91 22.26 13.47
C PRO A 79 -3.18 23.21 14.65
N GLU A 80 -2.91 24.51 14.51
CA GLU A 80 -3.18 25.48 15.58
C GLU A 80 -4.67 25.68 15.85
N LEU A 81 -5.50 25.66 14.80
CA LEU A 81 -6.96 25.74 14.93
C LEU A 81 -7.50 24.50 15.65
N LEU A 82 -7.04 23.31 15.25
CA LEU A 82 -7.44 22.05 15.89
C LEU A 82 -7.06 22.02 17.37
N LYS A 83 -5.84 22.49 17.70
CA LYS A 83 -5.36 22.60 19.08
C LYS A 83 -6.20 23.58 19.90
N ALA A 84 -6.48 24.78 19.37
CA ALA A 84 -7.29 25.79 20.04
C ALA A 84 -8.72 25.29 20.26
N PHE A 85 -9.31 24.63 19.27
CA PHE A 85 -10.63 24.01 19.38
C PHE A 85 -10.67 22.92 20.43
N GLY A 86 -9.70 21.99 20.44
CA GLY A 86 -9.63 20.93 21.44
C GLY A 86 -9.48 21.46 22.86
N THR A 87 -8.63 22.46 23.04
CA THR A 87 -8.43 23.14 24.33
C THR A 87 -9.74 23.75 24.82
N ARG A 88 -10.44 24.47 23.95
CA ARG A 88 -11.74 25.08 24.29
C ARG A 88 -12.83 24.05 24.56
N ALA A 89 -12.90 22.98 23.76
CA ALA A 89 -13.88 21.91 23.96
C ALA A 89 -13.67 21.22 25.32
N SER A 90 -12.42 20.99 25.70
CA SER A 90 -12.03 20.49 27.01
C SER A 90 -12.42 21.43 28.15
N GLU A 91 -12.14 22.74 28.05
CA GLU A 91 -12.57 23.75 29.03
C GLU A 91 -14.09 23.78 29.24
N ILE A 92 -14.86 23.69 28.15
CA ILE A 92 -16.33 23.68 28.18
C ILE A 92 -16.84 22.42 28.89
N LEU A 93 -16.25 21.25 28.61
CA LEU A 93 -16.68 19.98 29.18
C LEU A 93 -16.24 19.78 30.63
N ASP A 94 -15.17 20.44 31.07
CA ASP A 94 -14.74 20.46 32.47
C ASP A 94 -15.61 21.43 33.31
N SER A 95 -16.46 22.25 32.69
CA SER A 95 -17.33 23.19 33.40
C SER A 95 -18.54 22.48 34.03
N PRO A 96 -18.65 22.42 35.37
CA PRO A 96 -19.67 21.60 36.06
C PRO A 96 -21.10 22.05 35.80
N ASN A 97 -21.31 23.34 35.53
CA ASN A 97 -22.63 23.89 35.19
C ASN A 97 -23.10 23.49 33.78
N ILE A 98 -22.17 23.15 32.89
CA ILE A 98 -22.45 22.80 31.49
C ILE A 98 -22.48 21.29 31.30
N ASN A 99 -21.64 20.57 32.03
CA ASN A 99 -21.53 19.12 31.95
C ASN A 99 -21.73 18.46 33.33
N PRO A 100 -22.94 18.56 33.92
CA PRO A 100 -23.25 17.85 35.16
C PRO A 100 -23.13 16.34 34.95
N GLN A 101 -22.70 15.63 36.00
CA GLN A 101 -22.70 14.17 36.01
C GLN A 101 -24.08 13.66 36.42
N GLY A 102 -24.58 12.65 35.71
CA GLY A 102 -25.84 12.02 36.06
C GLY A 102 -25.81 11.42 37.47
N THR A 103 -26.91 11.57 38.18
CA THR A 103 -27.16 11.09 39.54
C THR A 103 -28.07 9.85 39.52
N THR A 104 -28.35 9.27 40.69
CA THR A 104 -29.35 8.18 40.80
C THR A 104 -30.77 8.66 40.51
N ASP A 105 -31.04 9.94 40.73
CA ASP A 105 -32.39 10.52 40.57
C ASP A 105 -32.77 10.67 39.09
N ASP A 106 -31.77 10.71 38.21
CA ASP A 106 -31.94 10.73 36.75
C ASP A 106 -32.36 9.35 36.19
N GLY A 107 -32.37 8.30 37.03
CA GLY A 107 -32.84 6.97 36.70
C GLY A 107 -32.19 6.39 35.44
N PRO A 108 -32.97 5.84 34.48
CA PRO A 108 -32.43 5.21 33.27
C PRO A 108 -31.76 6.20 32.30
N PHE A 109 -31.91 7.51 32.51
CA PHE A 109 -31.32 8.55 31.66
C PHE A 109 -30.00 9.11 32.20
N LYS A 110 -29.53 8.63 33.36
CA LYS A 110 -28.27 9.04 33.99
C LYS A 110 -27.09 9.16 33.02
N ASP A 111 -26.94 8.21 32.10
CA ASP A 111 -25.83 8.18 31.13
C ASP A 111 -25.92 9.22 30.01
N PHE A 112 -27.07 9.90 29.87
CA PHE A 112 -27.32 10.95 28.89
C PHE A 112 -27.23 12.37 29.47
N ILE A 113 -27.11 12.50 30.80
CA ILE A 113 -26.95 13.79 31.46
C ILE A 113 -25.60 14.40 31.11
N GLY A 114 -25.58 15.73 30.97
CA GLY A 114 -24.39 16.50 30.60
C GLY A 114 -24.20 16.67 29.09
N ALA A 115 -23.19 17.46 28.75
CA ALA A 115 -22.89 17.84 27.38
C ALA A 115 -22.47 16.64 26.52
N ASP A 116 -22.91 16.63 25.25
CA ASP A 116 -22.60 15.56 24.31
C ASP A 116 -21.33 15.86 23.50
N GLY A 117 -20.20 15.37 24.00
CA GLY A 117 -18.91 15.41 23.30
C GLY A 117 -18.62 14.17 22.45
N THR A 118 -19.60 13.29 22.21
CA THR A 118 -19.37 11.96 21.62
C THR A 118 -18.77 12.06 20.21
N CYS A 119 -19.30 12.95 19.36
CA CYS A 119 -18.77 13.18 18.01
C CYS A 119 -17.37 13.83 18.01
N ILE A 120 -17.09 14.72 18.97
CA ILE A 120 -15.76 15.34 19.13
C ILE A 120 -14.74 14.25 19.47
N TRP A 121 -15.05 13.39 20.44
CA TRP A 121 -14.18 12.30 20.85
C TRP A 121 -14.01 11.24 19.76
N ALA A 122 -15.09 10.92 19.03
CA ALA A 122 -15.04 10.04 17.87
C ALA A 122 -14.06 10.58 16.82
N ALA A 123 -14.18 11.86 16.44
CA ALA A 123 -13.26 12.50 15.50
C ALA A 123 -11.82 12.55 16.02
N ALA A 124 -11.61 12.87 17.29
CA ALA A 124 -10.28 12.94 17.89
C ALA A 124 -9.56 11.59 17.98
N THR A 125 -10.30 10.49 18.05
CA THR A 125 -9.76 9.12 18.08
C THR A 125 -9.66 8.47 16.70
N SER A 126 -10.08 9.17 15.64
CA SER A 126 -9.98 8.76 14.24
C SER A 126 -8.70 9.32 13.60
N THR A 127 -8.78 10.26 12.67
CA THR A 127 -7.63 10.94 12.05
C THR A 127 -7.67 12.44 12.33
N SER A 128 -6.55 13.16 12.15
CA SER A 128 -6.53 14.63 12.29
C SER A 128 -7.54 15.32 11.36
N ALA A 129 -7.69 14.79 10.13
CA ALA A 129 -8.69 15.25 9.17
C ALA A 129 -10.14 15.02 9.65
N SER A 130 -10.40 14.02 10.49
CA SER A 130 -11.74 13.81 11.06
C SER A 130 -12.19 14.99 11.93
N ILE A 131 -11.28 15.60 12.69
CA ILE A 131 -11.61 16.81 13.49
C ILE A 131 -11.86 18.00 12.56
N GLY A 132 -11.01 18.18 11.55
CA GLY A 132 -11.22 19.22 10.53
C GLY A 132 -12.58 19.08 9.83
N ALA A 133 -12.97 17.84 9.47
CA ALA A 133 -14.27 17.55 8.90
C ALA A 133 -15.42 17.79 9.89
N TYR A 134 -15.22 17.56 11.19
CA TYR A 134 -16.23 17.80 12.25
C TYR A 134 -16.53 19.29 12.47
N LEU A 135 -15.56 20.19 12.25
CA LEU A 135 -15.77 21.63 12.39
C LEU A 135 -16.79 22.18 11.39
N LEU A 136 -16.93 21.57 10.20
CA LEU A 136 -17.90 22.04 9.20
C LEU A 136 -19.36 21.87 9.68
N PRO A 137 -19.80 20.69 10.16
CA PRO A 137 -21.09 20.55 10.83
C PRO A 137 -21.33 21.55 11.96
N CYS A 138 -20.31 21.94 12.74
CA CYS A 138 -20.46 22.99 13.77
C CYS A 138 -20.80 24.35 13.15
N ILE A 139 -20.16 24.72 12.05
CA ILE A 139 -20.46 25.95 11.30
C ILE A 139 -21.89 25.87 10.72
N LEU A 140 -22.24 24.74 10.10
CA LEU A 140 -23.56 24.53 9.51
C LEU A 140 -24.67 24.62 10.57
N ALA A 141 -24.48 23.97 11.72
CA ALA A 141 -25.42 24.00 12.84
C ALA A 141 -25.60 25.40 13.45
N ARG A 142 -24.60 26.28 13.32
CA ARG A 142 -24.70 27.66 13.78
C ARG A 142 -25.40 28.58 12.78
N ALA A 143 -25.26 28.31 11.49
CA ALA A 143 -25.72 29.17 10.41
C ALA A 143 -27.14 28.83 9.91
N TRP A 144 -27.58 27.57 10.05
CA TRP A 144 -28.89 27.12 9.55
C TRP A 144 -29.67 26.30 10.59
N ASP A 145 -30.97 26.16 10.37
CA ASP A 145 -31.79 25.22 11.14
C ASP A 145 -31.37 23.76 10.87
N ALA A 146 -31.75 22.86 11.76
CA ALA A 146 -31.31 21.47 11.72
C ALA A 146 -31.61 20.75 10.38
N LYS A 147 -32.76 21.02 9.74
CA LYS A 147 -33.12 20.35 8.48
C LYS A 147 -32.23 20.86 7.35
N THR A 148 -32.08 22.18 7.26
CA THR A 148 -31.25 22.83 6.24
C THR A 148 -29.77 22.48 6.41
N ALA A 149 -29.23 22.54 7.62
CA ALA A 149 -27.85 22.16 7.92
C ALA A 149 -27.55 20.70 7.54
N THR A 150 -28.47 19.78 7.87
CA THR A 150 -28.34 18.37 7.51
C THR A 150 -28.39 18.16 6.01
N SER A 151 -29.31 18.84 5.31
CA SER A 151 -29.42 18.74 3.84
C SER A 151 -28.14 19.20 3.15
N ILE A 152 -27.59 20.35 3.55
CA ILE A 152 -26.33 20.89 3.02
C ILE A 152 -25.18 19.92 3.28
N TRP A 153 -25.08 19.37 4.50
CA TRP A 153 -24.02 18.42 4.84
C TRP A 153 -24.08 17.14 4.00
N VAL A 154 -25.28 16.60 3.78
CA VAL A 154 -25.50 15.40 2.95
C VAL A 154 -25.14 15.68 1.49
N GLU A 155 -25.48 16.85 0.96
CA GLU A 155 -25.16 17.26 -0.41
C GLU A 155 -23.65 17.40 -0.62
N LEU A 156 -22.95 18.13 0.27
CA LEU A 156 -21.49 18.25 0.23
C LEU A 156 -20.79 16.89 0.28
N THR A 157 -21.27 15.99 1.14
CA THR A 157 -20.72 14.63 1.24
C THR A 157 -20.97 13.81 -0.03
N ARG A 158 -22.14 13.97 -0.66
CA ARG A 158 -22.50 13.30 -1.91
C ARG A 158 -21.60 13.77 -3.06
N ASP A 159 -21.45 15.08 -3.21
CA ASP A 159 -20.63 15.68 -4.27
C ASP A 159 -19.17 15.28 -4.11
N ARG A 160 -18.67 15.29 -2.87
CA ARG A 160 -17.30 14.85 -2.58
C ARG A 160 -17.06 13.40 -2.97
N LYS A 161 -17.99 12.50 -2.69
CA LYS A 161 -17.92 11.09 -3.13
C LYS A 161 -17.86 10.98 -4.65
N ALA A 162 -18.66 11.75 -5.38
CA ALA A 162 -18.64 11.76 -6.84
C ALA A 162 -17.30 12.26 -7.41
N GLN A 163 -16.71 13.29 -6.80
CA GLN A 163 -15.38 13.79 -7.18
C GLN A 163 -14.29 12.74 -6.97
N VAL A 164 -14.26 12.09 -5.80
CA VAL A 164 -13.29 11.02 -5.50
C VAL A 164 -13.46 9.86 -6.48
N GLN A 165 -14.70 9.46 -6.79
CA GLN A 165 -14.95 8.42 -7.77
C GLN A 165 -14.38 8.79 -9.15
N THR A 166 -14.56 10.03 -9.57
CA THR A 166 -14.01 10.53 -10.85
C THR A 166 -12.48 10.48 -10.86
N LEU A 167 -11.82 10.82 -9.74
CA LEU A 167 -10.36 10.74 -9.61
C LEU A 167 -9.85 9.30 -9.68
N ILE A 168 -10.60 8.35 -9.13
CA ILE A 168 -10.33 6.91 -9.23
C ILE A 168 -10.46 6.47 -10.69
N ASP A 169 -11.55 6.84 -11.36
CA ASP A 169 -11.85 6.42 -12.73
C ASP A 169 -10.80 6.93 -13.73
N ILE A 170 -10.26 8.14 -13.50
CA ILE A 170 -9.19 8.74 -14.31
C ILE A 170 -7.80 8.15 -13.96
N GLY A 171 -7.70 7.29 -12.94
CA GLY A 171 -6.45 6.67 -12.51
C GLY A 171 -5.50 7.63 -11.78
N LYS A 172 -5.98 8.80 -11.33
CA LYS A 172 -5.15 9.77 -10.60
C LYS A 172 -4.85 9.34 -9.16
N LEU A 173 -5.63 8.42 -8.60
CA LEU A 173 -5.39 7.89 -7.25
C LEU A 173 -4.25 6.84 -7.20
N VAL A 174 -4.02 6.12 -8.31
CA VAL A 174 -2.87 5.20 -8.47
C VAL A 174 -1.90 5.82 -9.47
N ASN A 175 -0.93 6.58 -8.95
CA ASN A 175 0.06 7.22 -9.79
C ASN A 175 0.98 6.16 -10.44
N PRO A 176 1.10 6.08 -11.78
CA PRO A 176 2.06 5.19 -12.44
C PRO A 176 3.51 5.39 -11.98
N HIS A 177 3.85 6.58 -11.48
CA HIS A 177 5.16 6.86 -10.89
C HIS A 177 5.40 6.11 -9.57
N THR A 178 4.36 5.61 -8.88
CA THR A 178 4.53 4.80 -7.66
C THR A 178 5.23 3.48 -7.96
N ASP A 179 4.90 2.79 -9.06
CA ASP A 179 5.63 1.59 -9.51
C ASP A 179 7.08 1.95 -9.86
N ALA A 180 7.28 3.02 -10.63
CA ALA A 180 8.61 3.46 -11.02
C ALA A 180 9.49 3.82 -9.80
N SER A 181 8.91 4.48 -8.80
CA SER A 181 9.56 4.84 -7.54
C SER A 181 9.88 3.60 -6.70
N ALA A 182 8.92 2.69 -6.52
CA ALA A 182 9.13 1.43 -5.81
C ALA A 182 10.26 0.60 -6.45
N ARG A 183 10.26 0.47 -7.78
CA ARG A 183 11.35 -0.21 -8.51
C ARG A 183 12.69 0.51 -8.36
N ALA A 184 12.70 1.85 -8.31
CA ALA A 184 13.93 2.61 -8.11
C ALA A 184 14.49 2.42 -6.69
N TRP A 185 13.63 2.38 -5.68
CA TRP A 185 13.98 2.04 -4.30
C TRP A 185 14.58 0.64 -4.21
N LEU A 186 13.87 -0.39 -4.72
CA LEU A 186 14.36 -1.78 -4.69
C LEU A 186 15.76 -1.90 -5.31
N ARG A 187 16.02 -1.29 -6.47
CA ARG A 187 17.36 -1.28 -7.09
C ARG A 187 18.46 -0.64 -6.24
N ARG A 188 18.11 0.28 -5.35
CA ARG A 188 19.07 0.91 -4.43
C ARG A 188 19.25 0.04 -3.20
N ALA A 189 18.17 -0.51 -2.69
CA ALA A 189 18.19 -1.39 -1.53
C ALA A 189 18.87 -2.73 -1.82
N ASP A 190 18.62 -3.38 -2.97
CA ASP A 190 19.32 -4.58 -3.46
C ASP A 190 20.84 -4.38 -3.42
N ARG A 191 21.32 -3.25 -3.96
CA ARG A 191 22.76 -2.91 -3.95
C ARG A 191 23.30 -2.60 -2.56
N SER A 192 22.50 -1.98 -1.70
CA SER A 192 22.91 -1.65 -0.34
C SER A 192 23.01 -2.88 0.55
N MET A 193 22.17 -3.89 0.29
CA MET A 193 22.03 -5.09 1.12
C MET A 193 22.51 -6.35 0.40
N ASP A 194 23.37 -6.21 -0.61
CA ASP A 194 23.75 -7.26 -1.56
C ASP A 194 24.17 -8.57 -0.89
N LEU A 195 24.98 -8.52 0.17
CA LEU A 195 25.40 -9.73 0.90
C LEU A 195 24.21 -10.47 1.55
N LYS A 196 23.37 -9.74 2.29
CA LYS A 196 22.19 -10.29 2.98
C LYS A 196 21.16 -10.77 1.96
N TRP A 197 20.98 -9.99 0.89
CA TRP A 197 20.08 -10.29 -0.21
C TRP A 197 20.51 -11.56 -0.96
N ASN A 198 21.78 -11.69 -1.34
CA ASN A 198 22.30 -12.89 -2.01
C ASN A 198 22.16 -14.14 -1.12
N GLN A 199 22.53 -14.04 0.15
CA GLN A 199 22.38 -15.14 1.11
C GLN A 199 20.90 -15.56 1.27
N PHE A 200 20.00 -14.58 1.41
CA PHE A 200 18.57 -14.85 1.56
C PHE A 200 17.96 -15.45 0.29
N THR A 201 18.34 -14.95 -0.89
CA THR A 201 17.90 -15.47 -2.19
C THR A 201 18.34 -16.93 -2.39
N LEU A 202 19.57 -17.28 -1.99
CA LEU A 202 20.04 -18.66 -2.02
C LEU A 202 19.17 -19.57 -1.12
N ILE A 203 18.79 -19.11 0.06
CA ILE A 203 17.91 -19.86 0.95
C ILE A 203 16.51 -20.00 0.34
N MET A 204 15.94 -18.91 -0.15
CA MET A 204 14.62 -18.90 -0.79
C MET A 204 14.54 -19.88 -1.98
N ASN A 205 15.60 -19.97 -2.79
CA ASN A 205 15.67 -20.87 -3.95
C ASN A 205 15.81 -22.35 -3.54
N ASN A 206 16.38 -22.64 -2.38
CA ASN A 206 16.59 -24.01 -1.90
C ASN A 206 15.48 -24.49 -0.94
N VAL A 207 14.61 -23.61 -0.48
CA VAL A 207 13.53 -23.92 0.45
C VAL A 207 12.29 -24.45 -0.28
N ARG A 208 11.74 -25.57 0.21
CA ARG A 208 10.57 -26.27 -0.40
C ARG A 208 9.21 -25.69 0.01
N THR A 209 9.16 -24.54 0.67
CA THR A 209 7.90 -23.91 1.12
C THR A 209 7.02 -23.56 -0.09
N PRO A 210 5.76 -24.01 -0.14
CA PRO A 210 4.87 -23.77 -1.28
C PRO A 210 4.22 -22.39 -1.26
N PHE A 211 3.67 -21.97 -2.41
CA PHE A 211 2.71 -20.86 -2.48
C PHE A 211 1.33 -21.35 -2.04
N ILE A 212 0.83 -20.82 -0.93
CA ILE A 212 -0.54 -21.09 -0.45
C ILE A 212 -1.43 -19.90 -0.80
N ASP A 213 -2.60 -20.14 -1.40
CA ASP A 213 -3.57 -19.10 -1.82
C ASP A 213 -4.29 -18.39 -0.64
N THR A 214 -3.82 -18.54 0.60
CA THR A 214 -4.47 -17.96 1.77
C THR A 214 -4.07 -16.48 1.95
N GLY A 215 -5.07 -15.61 1.89
CA GLY A 215 -4.96 -14.14 1.83
C GLY A 215 -4.45 -13.41 3.07
N THR A 216 -3.60 -14.01 3.90
CA THR A 216 -2.99 -13.36 5.06
C THR A 216 -1.52 -13.05 4.76
N MET A 217 -1.29 -11.96 4.02
CA MET A 217 0.05 -11.51 3.61
C MET A 217 0.85 -10.81 4.72
N TYR A 218 0.24 -10.58 5.89
CA TYR A 218 0.80 -9.69 6.91
C TYR A 218 0.86 -10.36 8.27
N GLU A 219 2.04 -10.83 8.63
CA GLU A 219 2.31 -11.34 9.96
C GLU A 219 3.13 -10.34 10.77
N LYS A 220 2.45 -9.56 11.61
CA LYS A 220 3.04 -8.53 12.48
C LYS A 220 3.82 -9.12 13.67
N SER A 221 3.80 -10.44 13.85
CA SER A 221 4.33 -11.09 15.06
C SER A 221 5.86 -11.07 15.11
N LEU A 222 6.53 -11.20 13.97
CA LEU A 222 7.98 -11.19 13.88
C LEU A 222 8.61 -9.85 14.32
N LEU A 223 7.98 -8.72 13.95
CA LEU A 223 8.41 -7.38 14.38
C LEU A 223 8.14 -7.09 15.86
N ASN A 224 7.30 -7.91 16.52
CA ASN A 224 7.05 -7.83 17.96
C ASN A 224 7.96 -8.78 18.76
N ASN A 225 9.09 -9.19 18.19
CA ASN A 225 10.07 -10.13 18.77
C ASN A 225 9.51 -11.50 19.14
N LYS A 226 8.46 -11.95 18.44
CA LYS A 226 7.90 -13.30 18.63
C LYS A 226 8.41 -14.22 17.52
N PRO A 227 8.91 -15.42 17.85
CA PRO A 227 9.21 -16.44 16.86
C PRO A 227 7.98 -16.75 16.01
N GLN A 228 8.21 -17.01 14.73
CA GLN A 228 7.14 -17.22 13.77
C GLN A 228 7.48 -18.36 12.81
N GLN A 229 6.48 -19.14 12.43
CA GLN A 229 6.59 -20.15 11.39
C GLN A 229 6.06 -19.59 10.07
N ALA A 230 6.84 -19.69 8.99
CA ALA A 230 6.38 -19.34 7.65
C ALA A 230 5.99 -20.59 6.86
N ASP A 231 4.69 -20.81 6.76
CA ASP A 231 4.09 -21.91 5.99
C ASP A 231 3.89 -21.55 4.51
N ASN A 232 3.89 -20.26 4.20
CA ASN A 232 3.63 -19.75 2.86
C ASN A 232 4.86 -19.03 2.31
N ARG A 233 5.27 -19.39 1.09
CA ARG A 233 6.40 -18.77 0.40
C ARG A 233 6.22 -17.28 0.13
N ILE A 234 4.97 -16.80 0.12
CA ILE A 234 4.65 -15.37 0.02
C ILE A 234 5.34 -14.56 1.15
N VAL A 235 5.45 -15.13 2.36
CA VAL A 235 6.10 -14.46 3.50
C VAL A 235 7.57 -14.20 3.20
N LEU A 236 8.27 -15.18 2.60
CA LEU A 236 9.66 -15.03 2.18
C LEU A 236 9.79 -13.93 1.10
N PHE A 237 8.88 -13.88 0.13
CA PHE A 237 8.86 -12.87 -0.92
C PHE A 237 8.60 -11.45 -0.38
N ALA A 238 7.73 -11.32 0.62
CA ALA A 238 7.45 -10.04 1.26
C ALA A 238 8.67 -9.53 2.02
N ILE A 239 9.29 -10.40 2.83
CA ILE A 239 10.47 -10.09 3.63
C ILE A 239 11.67 -9.70 2.73
N SER A 240 11.89 -10.41 1.61
CA SER A 240 12.92 -10.01 0.63
C SER A 240 12.62 -8.69 -0.05
N SER A 241 11.36 -8.44 -0.43
CA SER A 241 10.93 -7.19 -1.07
C SER A 241 11.03 -5.97 -0.15
N TRP A 242 11.00 -6.18 1.16
CA TRP A 242 11.15 -5.10 2.15
C TRP A 242 12.57 -4.98 2.69
N HIS A 243 13.51 -5.81 2.23
CA HIS A 243 14.89 -5.89 2.74
C HIS A 243 14.97 -6.08 4.25
N LEU A 244 14.10 -6.94 4.79
CA LEU A 244 14.12 -7.35 6.19
C LEU A 244 14.82 -8.70 6.27
N TYR A 245 15.79 -8.87 7.16
CA TYR A 245 16.56 -10.12 7.25
C TYR A 245 16.53 -10.68 8.68
N PRO A 246 15.40 -11.25 9.12
CA PRO A 246 15.32 -11.93 10.41
C PRO A 246 16.21 -13.17 10.44
N ASN A 247 16.59 -13.63 11.63
CA ASN A 247 17.26 -14.91 11.78
C ASN A 247 16.32 -16.04 11.33
N LEU A 248 16.85 -17.03 10.61
CA LEU A 248 16.05 -18.12 10.06
C LEU A 248 16.41 -19.45 10.73
N LEU A 249 15.40 -20.27 10.99
CA LEU A 249 15.58 -21.66 11.40
C LEU A 249 14.99 -22.57 10.32
N VAL A 250 15.86 -23.18 9.51
CA VAL A 250 15.46 -23.94 8.32
C VAL A 250 15.42 -25.42 8.65
N PHE A 251 14.24 -26.02 8.63
CA PHE A 251 14.02 -27.43 8.89
C PHE A 251 13.88 -28.20 7.56
N GLN A 252 14.96 -28.77 7.05
CA GLN A 252 14.92 -29.66 5.88
C GLN A 252 15.46 -31.04 6.24
N GLU A 253 16.63 -31.41 5.73
CA GLU A 253 17.32 -32.65 6.12
C GLU A 253 17.98 -32.50 7.50
N ASN A 254 18.45 -31.29 7.81
CA ASN A 254 18.98 -30.89 9.12
C ASN A 254 18.40 -29.54 9.53
N ALA A 255 18.31 -29.29 10.84
CA ALA A 255 17.89 -28.00 11.39
C ALA A 255 19.06 -27.01 11.31
N ASN A 256 19.02 -26.10 10.34
CA ASN A 256 20.07 -25.10 10.12
C ASN A 256 19.63 -23.75 10.68
N ASN A 257 20.41 -23.21 11.61
CA ASN A 257 20.23 -21.85 12.11
C ASN A 257 21.05 -20.88 11.24
N VAL A 258 20.38 -19.91 10.62
CA VAL A 258 20.98 -18.86 9.80
C VAL A 258 20.81 -17.52 10.50
N VAL A 259 21.93 -16.97 10.96
CA VAL A 259 21.96 -15.67 11.63
C VAL A 259 22.28 -14.57 10.61
N PHE A 260 21.39 -13.60 10.48
CA PHE A 260 21.53 -12.46 9.57
C PHE A 260 22.03 -11.19 10.25
N GLY A 261 21.92 -11.10 11.58
CA GLY A 261 22.41 -9.94 12.35
C GLY A 261 21.80 -8.62 11.88
N ASP A 262 20.50 -8.60 11.64
CA ASP A 262 19.77 -7.38 11.30
C ASP A 262 19.32 -6.68 12.57
N ASN A 263 19.75 -5.43 12.77
CA ASN A 263 19.47 -4.65 13.97
C ASN A 263 17.97 -4.38 14.19
N LEU A 264 17.14 -4.60 13.17
CA LEU A 264 15.69 -4.47 13.25
C LEU A 264 15.03 -5.64 14.01
N PHE A 265 15.74 -6.75 14.17
CA PHE A 265 15.24 -7.96 14.82
C PHE A 265 16.08 -8.27 16.06
N GLN A 266 15.44 -8.56 17.18
CA GLN A 266 16.14 -9.15 18.33
C GLN A 266 16.49 -10.61 18.03
N ASP A 267 17.49 -11.16 18.73
CA ASP A 267 17.91 -12.56 18.56
C ASP A 267 16.78 -13.58 18.80
N SER A 268 15.73 -13.19 19.54
CA SER A 268 14.53 -14.01 19.77
C SER A 268 13.54 -14.02 18.61
N ALA A 269 13.65 -13.09 17.66
CA ALA A 269 12.77 -12.98 16.50
C ALA A 269 13.26 -13.91 15.38
N VAL A 270 12.96 -15.21 15.53
CA VAL A 270 13.37 -16.25 14.59
C VAL A 270 12.22 -16.68 13.69
N LEU A 271 12.48 -16.74 12.38
CA LEU A 271 11.55 -17.26 11.39
C LEU A 271 11.86 -18.73 11.07
N SER A 272 10.97 -19.62 11.49
CA SER A 272 11.05 -21.06 11.25
C SER A 272 10.47 -21.43 9.88
N LEU A 273 11.22 -22.18 9.09
CA LEU A 273 10.85 -22.63 7.75
C LEU A 273 10.75 -24.16 7.70
N CYS A 274 9.78 -24.70 6.96
CA CYS A 274 9.67 -26.13 6.63
C CYS A 274 9.46 -27.10 7.81
N LEU A 275 8.68 -26.72 8.83
CA LEU A 275 8.43 -27.57 10.01
C LEU A 275 7.66 -28.88 9.72
N GLU A 276 6.87 -28.95 8.64
CA GLU A 276 6.35 -30.22 8.08
C GLU A 276 5.68 -29.93 6.72
N TYR A 277 6.08 -30.61 5.64
CA TYR A 277 5.25 -30.69 4.45
C TYR A 277 5.44 -32.00 3.68
N ARG A 278 4.40 -32.82 3.65
CA ARG A 278 4.28 -33.97 2.74
C ARG A 278 3.92 -33.44 1.35
N VAL A 279 4.73 -33.85 0.38
CA VAL A 279 4.68 -33.42 -1.01
C VAL A 279 3.29 -33.61 -1.62
N ASP A 280 2.71 -32.52 -2.11
CA ASP A 280 1.79 -32.59 -3.24
C ASP A 280 2.19 -31.51 -4.26
N HIS A 281 2.59 -31.94 -5.45
CA HIS A 281 3.29 -31.13 -6.45
C HIS A 281 2.38 -30.07 -7.10
N LYS A 282 2.02 -29.02 -6.36
CA LYS A 282 1.32 -27.84 -6.90
C LYS A 282 2.19 -26.58 -6.91
N GLY A 283 3.24 -26.63 -7.73
CA GLY A 283 3.71 -25.50 -8.55
C GLY A 283 4.69 -24.51 -7.93
N ALA A 284 5.91 -24.49 -8.46
CA ALA A 284 6.99 -23.54 -8.18
C ALA A 284 6.77 -22.13 -8.79
N PHE A 285 5.52 -21.72 -9.06
CA PHE A 285 5.24 -20.47 -9.77
C PHE A 285 4.56 -19.46 -8.86
N ASN A 286 4.96 -18.20 -8.98
CA ASN A 286 4.23 -17.07 -8.41
C ASN A 286 2.85 -17.02 -9.06
N ARG A 287 1.79 -17.29 -8.28
CA ARG A 287 0.40 -17.24 -8.75
C ARG A 287 -0.29 -16.04 -8.14
N TRP A 288 -0.77 -15.16 -9.00
CA TRP A 288 -1.61 -14.04 -8.61
C TRP A 288 -2.84 -14.05 -9.53
N SER A 289 -4.04 -14.07 -8.96
CA SER A 289 -5.28 -13.82 -9.70
C SER A 289 -5.58 -12.34 -9.63
N LEU A 290 -5.30 -11.60 -10.70
CA LEU A 290 -5.62 -10.17 -10.78
C LEU A 290 -6.69 -9.96 -11.86
N ALA A 291 -7.71 -9.16 -11.55
CA ALA A 291 -8.52 -8.54 -12.58
C ALA A 291 -7.66 -7.42 -13.19
N LEU A 292 -6.98 -7.69 -14.30
CA LEU A 292 -6.13 -6.72 -15.03
C LEU A 292 -6.98 -5.68 -15.79
N SER A 293 -8.03 -5.14 -15.17
CA SER A 293 -8.99 -4.21 -15.78
C SER A 293 -8.36 -2.89 -16.26
N HIS A 294 -7.15 -2.55 -15.79
CA HIS A 294 -6.43 -1.33 -16.15
C HIS A 294 -5.44 -1.51 -17.31
N LEU A 295 -5.24 -2.73 -17.82
CA LEU A 295 -4.51 -2.95 -19.07
C LEU A 295 -5.51 -2.85 -20.22
N ARG A 296 -5.54 -1.67 -20.86
CA ARG A 296 -6.50 -1.23 -21.91
C ARG A 296 -6.82 -2.20 -23.06
N TYR A 297 -6.14 -3.35 -23.19
CA TYR A 297 -6.24 -4.24 -24.36
C TYR A 297 -6.47 -5.74 -24.07
N TYR A 298 -6.69 -6.18 -22.83
CA TYR A 298 -6.94 -7.61 -22.56
C TYR A 298 -8.19 -7.86 -21.70
N GLY A 299 -8.97 -8.87 -22.11
CA GLY A 299 -10.29 -9.24 -21.57
C GLY A 299 -10.26 -9.98 -20.22
N SER A 300 -11.19 -10.93 -20.05
CA SER A 300 -11.51 -11.66 -18.80
C SER A 300 -10.29 -12.03 -17.92
N PRO A 301 -10.44 -12.02 -16.58
CA PRO A 301 -9.33 -12.17 -15.63
C PRO A 301 -8.41 -13.34 -15.98
N VAL A 302 -7.16 -13.01 -16.32
CA VAL A 302 -6.14 -13.98 -16.68
C VAL A 302 -5.37 -14.36 -15.43
N LYS A 303 -5.29 -15.66 -15.13
CA LYS A 303 -4.35 -16.16 -14.12
C LYS A 303 -2.93 -15.90 -14.62
N VAL A 304 -2.22 -14.95 -14.02
CA VAL A 304 -0.84 -14.64 -14.38
C VAL A 304 0.07 -15.57 -13.59
N LYS A 305 0.94 -16.28 -14.32
CA LYS A 305 2.06 -17.02 -13.74
C LYS A 305 3.32 -16.19 -13.96
N GLY A 306 3.96 -15.78 -12.87
CA GLY A 306 5.30 -15.20 -12.92
C GLY A 306 6.35 -16.29 -12.78
N GLU A 307 7.38 -16.25 -13.63
CA GLU A 307 8.60 -17.00 -13.36
C GLU A 307 9.28 -16.41 -12.12
N GLU A 308 9.86 -17.27 -11.30
CA GLU A 308 10.46 -16.93 -10.02
C GLU A 308 11.82 -16.23 -10.14
N SER A 309 12.31 -16.05 -11.37
CA SER A 309 13.61 -15.44 -11.63
C SER A 309 13.63 -13.98 -11.14
N LEU A 310 14.35 -13.74 -10.04
CA LEU A 310 14.67 -12.39 -9.55
C LEU A 310 15.58 -11.64 -10.55
N ASP A 311 16.31 -12.39 -11.40
CA ASP A 311 17.19 -11.88 -12.45
C ASP A 311 16.59 -12.04 -13.86
N GLN A 312 15.53 -11.29 -14.15
CA GLN A 312 14.96 -11.22 -15.51
C GLN A 312 15.65 -10.19 -16.43
N ARG A 313 16.75 -9.57 -16.01
CA ARG A 313 17.30 -8.38 -16.69
C ARG A 313 18.75 -8.56 -17.14
N ILE A 314 18.99 -8.12 -18.37
CA ILE A 314 20.29 -8.10 -19.03
C ILE A 314 20.97 -6.75 -18.71
N SER A 315 22.17 -6.77 -18.14
CA SER A 315 22.99 -5.57 -17.88
C SER A 315 23.45 -4.92 -19.19
N ALA A 316 23.81 -3.62 -19.17
CA ALA A 316 24.32 -2.92 -20.35
C ALA A 316 25.56 -3.62 -20.96
N LYS A 317 26.43 -4.20 -20.11
CA LYS A 317 27.58 -5.00 -20.57
C LYS A 317 27.13 -6.27 -21.31
N GLN A 318 26.11 -6.95 -20.80
CA GLN A 318 25.54 -8.14 -21.44
C GLN A 318 24.79 -7.78 -22.74
N VAL A 319 24.18 -6.59 -22.83
CA VAL A 319 23.62 -6.07 -24.09
C VAL A 319 24.73 -5.87 -25.12
N TRP A 320 25.88 -5.29 -24.73
CA TRP A 320 27.03 -5.15 -25.64
C TRP A 320 27.60 -6.50 -26.09
N LEU A 321 27.64 -7.50 -25.20
CA LEU A 321 28.01 -8.87 -25.58
C LEU A 321 27.01 -9.48 -26.56
N LEU A 322 25.72 -9.19 -26.40
CA LEU A 322 24.67 -9.64 -27.32
C LEU A 322 24.77 -8.97 -28.68
N VAL A 323 25.07 -7.66 -28.72
CA VAL A 323 25.35 -6.92 -29.96
C VAL A 323 26.62 -7.44 -30.63
N LEU A 324 27.70 -7.65 -29.88
CA LEU A 324 28.93 -8.23 -30.38
C LEU A 324 28.66 -9.61 -30.99
N GLY A 325 28.00 -10.50 -30.25
CA GLY A 325 27.60 -11.82 -30.76
C GLY A 325 26.75 -11.74 -32.02
N ALA A 326 25.77 -10.82 -32.07
CA ALA A 326 24.92 -10.61 -33.24
C ALA A 326 25.72 -10.11 -34.45
N THR A 327 26.66 -9.19 -34.26
CA THR A 327 27.52 -8.68 -35.35
C THR A 327 28.48 -9.75 -35.88
N LEU A 328 29.13 -10.51 -35.01
CA LEU A 328 29.98 -11.64 -35.40
C LEU A 328 29.19 -12.71 -36.15
N HIS A 329 27.97 -12.99 -35.70
CA HIS A 329 27.07 -13.92 -36.37
C HIS A 329 26.65 -13.41 -37.76
N GLN A 330 26.29 -12.13 -37.88
CA GLN A 330 25.93 -11.50 -39.15
C GLN A 330 27.12 -11.51 -40.15
N TRP A 331 28.34 -11.32 -39.65
CA TRP A 331 29.57 -11.39 -40.45
C TRP A 331 30.05 -12.82 -40.72
N ARG A 332 29.31 -13.83 -40.22
CA ARG A 332 29.61 -15.26 -40.38
C ARG A 332 31.03 -15.61 -39.92
N VAL A 333 31.48 -14.98 -38.84
CA VAL A 333 32.78 -15.26 -38.25
C VAL A 333 32.78 -16.71 -37.74
N ALA A 334 33.77 -17.50 -38.17
CA ALA A 334 33.94 -18.87 -37.69
C ALA A 334 34.22 -18.85 -36.18
N SER A 335 33.71 -19.84 -35.44
CA SER A 335 33.90 -19.94 -33.98
C SER A 335 35.38 -19.97 -33.57
N SER A 336 36.27 -20.45 -34.45
CA SER A 336 37.72 -20.43 -34.27
C SER A 336 38.35 -19.03 -34.28
N ASN A 337 37.64 -18.02 -34.80
CA ASN A 337 38.17 -16.67 -35.03
C ASN A 337 37.49 -15.62 -34.13
N VAL A 338 36.75 -16.07 -33.11
CA VAL A 338 36.05 -15.18 -32.17
C VAL A 338 37.06 -14.38 -31.35
N ASP A 339 38.15 -15.02 -30.89
CA ASP A 339 39.19 -14.36 -30.10
C ASP A 339 39.90 -13.26 -30.91
N ASP A 340 40.27 -13.56 -32.16
CA ASP A 340 40.87 -12.58 -33.07
C ASP A 340 39.92 -11.40 -33.35
N SER A 341 38.61 -11.68 -33.41
CA SER A 341 37.60 -10.65 -33.65
C SER A 341 37.42 -9.74 -32.44
N ILE A 342 37.50 -10.27 -31.21
CA ILE A 342 37.47 -9.48 -29.98
C ILE A 342 38.68 -8.55 -29.92
N ILE A 343 39.87 -9.08 -30.23
CA ILE A 343 41.11 -8.30 -30.31
C ILE A 343 41.00 -7.20 -31.37
N TRP A 344 40.43 -7.51 -32.54
CA TRP A 344 40.19 -6.52 -33.59
C TRP A 344 39.27 -5.38 -33.13
N PHE A 345 38.18 -5.68 -32.41
CA PHE A 345 37.29 -4.65 -31.85
C PHE A 345 37.97 -3.80 -30.78
N GLU A 346 38.89 -4.36 -29.98
CA GLU A 346 39.70 -3.61 -29.03
C GLU A 346 40.65 -2.62 -29.73
N TYR A 347 41.35 -3.08 -30.78
CA TYR A 347 42.20 -2.20 -31.60
C TYR A 347 41.39 -1.12 -32.33
N PHE A 348 40.22 -1.48 -32.86
CA PHE A 348 39.32 -0.54 -33.53
C PHE A 348 38.79 0.53 -32.55
N GLY A 349 38.41 0.12 -31.33
CA GLY A 349 38.02 1.04 -30.27
C GLY A 349 39.14 2.00 -29.87
N ASN A 350 40.37 1.50 -29.75
CA ASN A 350 41.54 2.33 -29.46
C ASN A 350 41.84 3.33 -30.59
N LEU A 351 41.68 2.93 -31.85
CA LEU A 351 41.82 3.83 -33.01
C LEU A 351 40.76 4.94 -33.04
N LEU A 352 39.51 4.63 -32.65
CA LEU A 352 38.43 5.62 -32.59
C LEU A 352 38.59 6.62 -31.44
N LEU A 353 39.18 6.19 -30.31
CA LEU A 353 39.49 7.07 -29.18
C LEU A 353 40.66 8.01 -29.48
N ILE A 354 41.55 7.63 -30.38
CA ILE A 354 42.63 8.48 -30.91
C ILE A 354 42.06 9.28 -32.10
N GLY A 355 41.22 10.28 -31.81
CA GLY A 355 40.76 11.23 -32.83
C GLY A 355 41.92 11.92 -33.57
N PRO A 356 41.69 12.49 -34.78
CA PRO A 356 42.73 12.80 -35.74
C PRO A 356 43.70 13.86 -35.20
N LYS A 357 44.91 13.46 -34.80
CA LYS A 357 46.02 14.40 -34.69
C LYS A 357 46.31 14.92 -36.09
N ARG A 358 46.04 16.22 -36.30
CA ARG A 358 46.34 17.02 -37.49
C ARG A 358 47.61 16.52 -38.20
N LEU A 359 47.44 15.90 -39.37
CA LEU A 359 48.48 15.83 -40.39
C LEU A 359 48.74 17.27 -40.87
N LYS A 360 49.73 17.95 -40.27
CA LYS A 360 50.35 19.13 -40.88
C LYS A 360 51.15 18.62 -42.08
N ILE A 361 50.55 18.69 -43.26
CA ILE A 361 51.28 18.65 -44.52
C ILE A 361 51.99 20.01 -44.61
N SER A 362 53.30 20.03 -44.35
CA SER A 362 54.15 21.15 -44.72
C SER A 362 54.28 21.16 -46.24
N LYS A 363 53.88 22.27 -46.86
CA LYS A 363 54.27 22.62 -48.23
C LYS A 363 55.79 22.48 -48.39
N VAL A 364 56.21 21.80 -49.44
CA VAL A 364 57.35 22.22 -50.27
C VAL A 364 56.82 22.37 -51.67
#